data_AF-A0A1Y5KWY2-F1
#
_entry.id   AF-A0A1Y5KWY2-F1
#
_cell.length_a   1.000
_cell.length_b   1.000
_cell.length_c   1.000
_cell.angle_alpha   90.00
_cell.angle_beta   90.00
_cell.angle_gamma   90.00
#
_symmetry.space_group_name_H-M   'P 1'
#
loop_
_entity.id
_entity.type
_entity.pdbx_description
1 polymer ?
#
loop_
_entity_poly.entity_id
_entity_poly.type
_entity_poly.pdbx_seq_one_letter_code
_entity_poly.pdbx_strand_id
1 'polypeptide(L)'
;MYEPPTYVSWPLLAVVWGTTLLRVALVRSTVAERRMNAALVFASLSLVLQRSPAQHWLDLWFGHGFANTLSNVCIILTAASLISLFSAWALGPARLPHIHVVSLSVGVVAGATLIALSAPARSRGVAIADEGGWLFAAYCITYAVPILAVAVLNLWISLKAVRSATPGHERRVFLAVIALSLFEVFDMGVVMTTGVVNAVSEDNALTESHSDSGAFIRVLVVSAGAIISAGPVIRVLGHRWRSRRVIRRLQPMWRTLTGAVPEVVLELRPADRRALSVRGRLDRMSVEIRDAIMILDRHVVFELGDHTGIAPPVVTAARLHLACLARSAGHRAHGTGGTTHRFATDVGGEPWELARLADHWNDGEQMAAALWARRLPQFGGPEDPSARVPAQV
;
A
#
# COMPACT_ATOMS: atom_id res chain seq x y z
N MET A 1 -10.21 4.14 -36.28
CA MET A 1 -9.84 3.63 -34.94
C MET A 1 -8.33 3.49 -34.82
N TYR A 2 -7.64 4.57 -34.46
CA TYR A 2 -6.22 4.55 -34.10
C TYR A 2 -6.03 3.75 -32.81
N GLU A 3 -5.65 2.47 -32.93
CA GLU A 3 -5.19 1.72 -31.78
C GLU A 3 -3.80 2.22 -31.39
N PRO A 4 -3.58 2.68 -30.14
CA PRO A 4 -2.24 2.97 -29.69
C PRO A 4 -1.38 1.72 -29.87
N PRO A 5 -0.11 1.88 -30.29
CA PRO A 5 0.73 0.74 -30.60
C PRO A 5 0.68 -0.29 -29.48
N THR A 6 0.48 -1.56 -29.85
CA THR A 6 0.27 -2.66 -28.89
C THR A 6 1.37 -2.72 -27.83
N TYR A 7 2.60 -2.38 -28.19
CA TYR A 7 3.74 -2.31 -27.26
C TYR A 7 3.64 -1.21 -26.20
N VAL A 8 2.84 -0.16 -26.38
CA VAL A 8 2.57 0.87 -25.36
C VAL A 8 1.34 0.50 -24.53
N SER A 9 0.29 0.03 -25.20
CA SER A 9 -1.02 -0.10 -24.58
C SER A 9 -1.11 -1.33 -23.66
N TRP A 10 -0.41 -2.44 -23.95
CA TRP A 10 -0.39 -3.62 -23.09
C TRP A 10 0.34 -3.40 -21.76
N PRO A 11 1.56 -2.81 -21.73
CA PRO A 11 2.22 -2.48 -20.48
C PRO A 11 1.43 -1.52 -19.60
N LEU A 12 0.81 -0.49 -20.19
CA LEU A 12 -0.04 0.43 -19.44
C LEU A 12 -1.25 -0.29 -18.81
N LEU A 13 -1.89 -1.18 -19.57
CA LEU A 13 -2.99 -2.00 -19.06
C LEU A 13 -2.52 -2.92 -17.92
N ALA A 14 -1.34 -3.52 -18.03
CA ALA A 14 -0.75 -4.34 -16.97
C ALA A 14 -0.44 -3.52 -15.72
N VAL A 15 0.05 -2.28 -15.86
CA VAL A 15 0.28 -1.36 -14.74
C VAL A 15 -1.04 -0.97 -14.06
N VAL A 16 -2.07 -0.64 -14.85
CA VAL A 16 -3.40 -0.28 -14.35
C VAL A 16 -4.01 -1.45 -13.57
N TRP A 17 -4.10 -2.64 -14.16
CA TRP A 17 -4.66 -3.81 -13.48
C TRP A 17 -3.81 -4.27 -12.30
N GLY A 18 -2.49 -4.28 -12.44
CA GLY A 18 -1.58 -4.62 -11.34
C GLY A 18 -1.79 -3.70 -10.14
N THR A 19 -1.92 -2.39 -10.38
CA THR A 19 -2.21 -1.41 -9.32
C THR A 19 -3.60 -1.63 -8.72
N THR A 20 -4.63 -1.81 -9.56
CA THR A 20 -6.01 -2.03 -9.13
C THR A 20 -6.13 -3.28 -8.25
N LEU A 21 -5.58 -4.42 -8.69
CA LEU A 21 -5.61 -5.68 -7.93
C LEU A 21 -4.87 -5.54 -6.60
N LEU A 22 -3.68 -4.91 -6.62
CA LEU A 22 -2.86 -4.75 -5.43
C LEU A 22 -3.53 -3.80 -4.43
N ARG A 23 -4.21 -2.75 -4.90
CA ARG A 23 -5.03 -1.85 -4.07
C ARG A 23 -6.22 -2.57 -3.46
N VAL A 24 -6.99 -3.32 -4.24
CA VAL A 24 -8.15 -4.09 -3.74
C VAL A 24 -7.72 -5.10 -2.68
N ALA A 25 -6.58 -5.77 -2.88
CA ALA A 25 -6.05 -6.75 -1.94
C ALA A 25 -5.48 -6.13 -0.65
N LEU A 26 -4.81 -4.97 -0.73
CA LEU A 26 -4.00 -4.45 0.37
C LEU A 26 -4.54 -3.19 1.04
N VAL A 27 -5.34 -2.40 0.35
CA VAL A 27 -5.75 -1.05 0.75
C VAL A 27 -7.28 -0.95 0.70
N ARG A 28 -7.95 -1.47 1.75
CA ARG A 28 -9.42 -1.53 1.83
C ARG A 28 -10.00 -1.08 3.18
N SER A 29 -9.15 -0.52 4.05
CA SER A 29 -9.49 -0.24 5.45
C SER A 29 -10.51 0.90 5.58
N THR A 30 -10.37 1.97 4.79
CA THR A 30 -11.25 3.14 4.87
C THR A 30 -12.31 3.15 3.77
N VAL A 31 -13.41 3.87 4.01
CA VAL A 31 -14.47 4.08 3.02
C VAL A 31 -13.93 4.80 1.77
N ALA A 32 -13.04 5.78 1.97
CA ALA A 32 -12.39 6.50 0.88
C ALA A 32 -11.57 5.57 -0.03
N GLU A 33 -10.78 4.67 0.57
CA GLU A 33 -9.99 3.69 -0.17
C GLU A 33 -10.87 2.71 -0.94
N ARG A 34 -11.99 2.26 -0.35
CA ARG A 34 -12.95 1.40 -1.05
C ARG A 34 -13.57 2.09 -2.27
N ARG A 35 -13.89 3.38 -2.18
CA ARG A 35 -14.44 4.16 -3.31
C ARG A 35 -13.41 4.39 -4.41
N MET A 36 -12.18 4.71 -4.04
CA MET A 36 -11.08 4.81 -5.00
C MET A 36 -10.85 3.47 -5.71
N ASN A 37 -10.93 2.35 -4.98
CA ASN A 37 -10.80 1.02 -5.57
C ASN A 37 -11.97 0.72 -6.52
N ALA A 38 -13.20 1.08 -6.18
CA ALA A 38 -14.35 0.93 -7.08
C ALA A 38 -14.16 1.75 -8.37
N ALA A 39 -13.73 3.01 -8.25
CA ALA A 39 -13.41 3.86 -9.39
C ALA A 39 -12.34 3.22 -10.29
N LEU A 40 -11.24 2.72 -9.72
CA LEU A 40 -10.18 2.05 -10.47
C LEU A 40 -10.64 0.76 -11.14
N VAL A 41 -11.50 -0.03 -10.49
CA VAL A 41 -12.05 -1.26 -11.09
C VAL A 41 -12.89 -0.92 -12.31
N PHE A 42 -13.80 0.05 -12.21
CA PHE A 42 -14.61 0.48 -13.35
C PHE A 42 -13.74 1.09 -14.46
N ALA A 43 -12.77 1.94 -14.11
CA ALA A 43 -11.83 2.50 -15.08
C ALA A 43 -11.01 1.42 -15.78
N SER A 44 -10.49 0.44 -15.03
CA SER A 44 -9.72 -0.68 -15.58
C SER A 44 -10.58 -1.54 -16.52
N LEU A 45 -11.84 -1.80 -16.14
CA LEU A 45 -12.80 -2.53 -16.97
C LEU A 45 -13.09 -1.77 -18.27
N SER A 46 -13.25 -0.45 -18.22
CA SER A 46 -13.45 0.37 -19.42
C SER A 46 -12.33 0.20 -20.45
N LEU A 47 -11.06 0.08 -20.00
CA LEU A 47 -9.91 -0.12 -20.88
C LEU A 47 -9.87 -1.52 -21.49
N VAL A 48 -10.35 -2.54 -20.77
CA VAL A 48 -10.47 -3.91 -21.29
C VAL A 48 -11.54 -3.97 -22.37
N LEU A 49 -12.68 -3.31 -22.13
CA LEU A 49 -13.79 -3.24 -23.08
C LEU A 49 -13.44 -2.53 -24.39
N GLN A 50 -12.39 -1.69 -24.40
CA GLN A 50 -11.88 -1.03 -25.60
C GLN A 50 -10.87 -1.87 -26.39
N ARG A 51 -10.61 -3.11 -25.99
CA ARG A 51 -9.68 -3.99 -26.73
C ARG A 51 -10.40 -4.76 -27.82
N SER A 52 -9.80 -4.82 -28.99
CA SER A 52 -10.25 -5.62 -30.14
C SER A 52 -10.84 -7.00 -29.77
N PRO A 53 -10.18 -7.86 -28.96
CA PRO A 53 -10.77 -9.16 -28.59
C PRO A 53 -12.04 -9.05 -27.74
N ALA A 54 -12.12 -8.10 -26.81
CA ALA A 54 -13.29 -7.90 -25.96
C ALA A 54 -14.44 -7.24 -26.73
N GLN A 55 -14.12 -6.29 -27.62
CA GLN A 55 -15.08 -5.67 -28.52
C GLN A 55 -15.71 -6.69 -29.45
N HIS A 56 -14.88 -7.50 -30.12
CA HIS A 56 -15.36 -8.55 -31.01
C HIS A 56 -16.30 -9.52 -30.28
N TRP A 57 -15.90 -9.99 -29.10
CA TRP A 57 -16.73 -10.91 -28.30
C TRP A 57 -18.06 -10.29 -27.87
N LEU A 58 -18.08 -9.04 -27.42
CA LEU A 58 -19.32 -8.42 -26.95
C LEU A 58 -20.23 -8.00 -28.10
N ASP A 59 -19.66 -7.48 -29.17
CA ASP A 59 -20.42 -7.02 -30.33
C ASP A 59 -21.05 -8.20 -31.09
N LEU A 60 -20.45 -9.39 -31.04
CA LEU A 60 -21.05 -10.64 -31.56
C LEU A 60 -22.37 -10.99 -30.86
N TRP A 61 -22.51 -10.73 -29.56
CA TRP A 61 -23.68 -11.14 -28.78
C TRP A 61 -24.72 -10.03 -28.62
N PHE A 62 -24.28 -8.77 -28.52
CA PHE A 62 -25.13 -7.64 -28.17
C PHE A 62 -25.27 -6.59 -29.27
N GLY A 63 -24.63 -6.80 -30.42
CA GLY A 63 -24.66 -5.91 -31.57
C GLY A 63 -23.48 -4.94 -31.62
N HIS A 64 -23.21 -4.41 -32.83
CA HIS A 64 -22.06 -3.56 -33.12
C HIS A 64 -22.00 -2.32 -32.22
N GLY A 65 -20.83 -2.02 -31.63
CA GLY A 65 -20.62 -0.83 -30.79
C GLY A 65 -21.14 -0.95 -29.35
N PHE A 66 -21.65 -2.12 -28.95
CA PHE A 66 -22.09 -2.38 -27.57
C PHE A 66 -20.92 -2.28 -26.59
N ALA A 67 -19.76 -2.84 -26.94
CA ALA A 67 -18.56 -2.78 -26.10
C ALA A 67 -18.13 -1.34 -25.79
N ASN A 68 -18.22 -0.44 -26.78
CA ASN A 68 -17.89 0.97 -26.60
C ASN A 68 -18.89 1.68 -25.67
N THR A 69 -20.18 1.42 -25.86
CA THR A 69 -21.23 1.92 -24.95
C THR A 69 -20.99 1.44 -23.53
N LEU A 70 -20.71 0.15 -23.34
CA LEU A 70 -20.45 -0.44 -22.02
C LEU A 70 -19.17 0.12 -21.38
N SER A 71 -18.13 0.40 -22.18
CA SER A 71 -16.93 1.09 -21.71
C SER A 71 -17.25 2.49 -21.20
N ASN A 72 -18.10 3.24 -21.91
CA ASN A 72 -18.55 4.57 -21.48
C ASN A 72 -19.38 4.51 -20.19
N VAL A 73 -20.25 3.50 -20.03
CA VAL A 73 -20.96 3.23 -18.76
C VAL A 73 -19.98 3.00 -17.62
N CYS A 74 -18.91 2.23 -17.83
CA CYS A 74 -17.87 2.03 -16.82
C CYS A 74 -17.18 3.34 -16.42
N ILE A 75 -16.93 4.25 -17.38
CA ILE A 75 -16.39 5.58 -17.06
C ILE A 75 -17.39 6.42 -16.26
N ILE A 76 -18.69 6.37 -16.58
CA ILE A 76 -19.71 7.04 -15.75
C ILE A 76 -19.71 6.49 -14.32
N LEU A 77 -19.60 5.17 -14.13
CA LEU A 77 -19.52 4.54 -12.81
C LEU A 77 -18.23 4.90 -12.06
N THR A 78 -17.13 5.07 -12.81
CA THR A 78 -15.88 5.64 -12.29
C THR A 78 -16.14 7.05 -11.76
N ALA A 79 -16.78 7.90 -12.56
CA ALA A 79 -17.11 9.27 -12.18
C ALA A 79 -18.04 9.32 -10.96
N ALA A 80 -19.08 8.50 -10.92
CA ALA A 80 -19.98 8.36 -9.78
C ALA A 80 -19.25 7.97 -8.48
N SER A 81 -18.26 7.07 -8.58
CA SER A 81 -17.42 6.65 -7.45
C SER A 81 -16.51 7.78 -6.97
N LEU A 82 -15.96 8.58 -7.89
CA LEU A 82 -15.13 9.75 -7.59
C LEU A 82 -15.94 10.92 -7.01
N ILE A 83 -17.13 11.23 -7.55
CA ILE A 83 -18.07 12.20 -6.94
C ILE A 83 -18.30 11.83 -5.49
N SER A 84 -18.57 10.55 -5.22
CA SER A 84 -18.79 10.08 -3.86
C SER A 84 -17.57 10.27 -2.96
N LEU A 85 -16.37 9.99 -3.47
CA LEU A 85 -15.12 10.19 -2.76
C LEU A 85 -14.87 11.67 -2.44
N PHE A 86 -14.95 12.53 -3.44
CA PHE A 86 -14.66 13.96 -3.29
C PHE A 86 -15.75 14.70 -2.48
N SER A 87 -17.01 14.29 -2.62
CA SER A 87 -18.09 14.82 -1.77
C SER A 87 -17.87 14.48 -0.30
N ALA A 88 -17.26 13.33 0.01
CA ALA A 88 -16.89 12.99 1.38
C ALA A 88 -15.86 13.96 1.96
N TRP A 89 -14.91 14.38 1.14
CA TRP A 89 -13.87 15.33 1.54
C TRP A 89 -14.44 16.74 1.73
N ALA A 90 -15.42 17.12 0.90
CA ALA A 90 -16.06 18.43 0.96
C ALA A 90 -17.11 18.55 2.08
N LEU A 91 -17.95 17.53 2.28
CA LEU A 91 -19.16 17.58 3.14
C LEU A 91 -19.01 16.81 4.46
N GLY A 92 -17.88 16.14 4.67
CA GLY A 92 -17.58 15.40 5.90
C GLY A 92 -18.14 13.97 5.93
N PRO A 93 -17.66 13.15 6.89
CA PRO A 93 -17.88 11.71 6.90
C PRO A 93 -19.31 11.27 7.27
N ALA A 94 -20.11 12.10 7.94
CA ALA A 94 -21.43 11.69 8.43
C ALA A 94 -22.45 11.39 7.32
N ARG A 95 -22.33 12.02 6.14
CA ARG A 95 -23.24 11.82 4.99
C ARG A 95 -22.73 10.77 3.99
N LEU A 96 -21.65 10.05 4.33
CA LEU A 96 -20.92 9.13 3.46
C LEU A 96 -21.81 8.10 2.74
N PRO A 97 -22.57 7.23 3.42
CA PRO A 97 -23.21 6.09 2.76
C PRO A 97 -24.28 6.52 1.75
N HIS A 98 -25.11 7.50 2.10
CA HIS A 98 -26.18 7.97 1.23
C HIS A 98 -25.67 8.63 -0.04
N ILE A 99 -24.63 9.47 0.03
CA ILE A 99 -24.07 10.13 -1.16
C ILE A 99 -23.52 9.10 -2.16
N HIS A 100 -22.95 8.00 -1.66
CA HIS A 100 -22.43 6.94 -2.54
C HIS A 100 -23.52 6.17 -3.27
N VAL A 101 -24.59 5.80 -2.54
CA VAL A 101 -25.73 5.12 -3.15
C VAL A 101 -26.37 6.04 -4.18
N VAL A 102 -26.62 7.31 -3.84
CA VAL A 102 -27.21 8.28 -4.76
C VAL A 102 -26.32 8.48 -5.99
N SER A 103 -25.00 8.67 -5.83
CA SER A 103 -24.13 8.90 -6.98
C SER A 103 -24.04 7.69 -7.89
N LEU A 104 -23.96 6.48 -7.34
CA LEU A 104 -23.99 5.25 -8.13
C LEU A 104 -25.35 5.03 -8.80
N SER A 105 -26.46 5.27 -8.10
CA SER A 105 -27.81 5.18 -8.68
C SER A 105 -27.96 6.13 -9.87
N VAL A 106 -27.53 7.39 -9.72
CA VAL A 106 -27.51 8.36 -10.83
C VAL A 106 -26.62 7.87 -11.97
N GLY A 107 -25.43 7.34 -11.67
CA GLY A 107 -24.52 6.77 -12.66
C GLY A 107 -25.10 5.56 -13.40
N VAL A 108 -25.81 4.67 -12.71
CA VAL A 108 -26.50 3.51 -13.29
C VAL A 108 -27.64 3.97 -14.19
N VAL A 109 -28.45 4.94 -13.75
CA VAL A 109 -29.53 5.52 -14.57
C VAL A 109 -28.95 6.16 -15.83
N ALA A 110 -27.91 6.99 -15.71
CA ALA A 110 -27.25 7.59 -16.87
C ALA A 110 -26.66 6.52 -17.82
N GLY A 111 -26.08 5.45 -17.26
CA GLY A 111 -25.58 4.33 -18.05
C GLY A 111 -26.68 3.56 -18.79
N ALA A 112 -27.82 3.31 -18.14
CA ALA A 112 -28.98 2.71 -18.77
C ALA A 112 -29.54 3.61 -19.89
N THR A 113 -29.55 4.93 -19.68
CA THR A 113 -29.92 5.91 -20.70
C THR A 113 -28.97 5.85 -21.89
N LEU A 114 -27.64 5.76 -21.69
CA LEU A 114 -26.70 5.57 -22.81
C LEU A 114 -26.99 4.30 -23.62
N ILE A 115 -27.29 3.19 -22.94
CA ILE A 115 -27.61 1.92 -23.61
C ILE A 115 -28.91 2.02 -24.42
N ALA A 116 -29.91 2.73 -23.90
CA ALA A 116 -31.17 2.98 -24.59
C ALA A 116 -30.98 3.92 -25.79
N LEU A 117 -30.22 5.00 -25.63
CA LEU A 117 -29.93 5.97 -26.70
C LEU A 117 -29.11 5.35 -27.84
N SER A 118 -28.27 4.36 -27.57
CA SER A 118 -27.52 3.64 -28.61
C SER A 118 -28.26 2.45 -29.22
N ALA A 119 -29.45 2.09 -28.74
CA ALA A 119 -30.21 0.97 -29.29
C ALA A 119 -30.62 1.14 -30.77
N PRO A 120 -31.06 2.33 -31.24
CA PRO A 120 -31.36 2.56 -32.66
C PRO A 120 -30.14 2.34 -33.56
N ALA A 121 -28.99 2.95 -33.25
CA ALA A 121 -27.71 2.73 -33.96
C ALA A 121 -27.37 1.25 -34.08
N ARG A 122 -27.43 0.53 -32.95
CA ARG A 122 -27.13 -0.92 -32.89
C ARG A 122 -28.05 -1.75 -33.77
N SER A 123 -29.34 -1.41 -33.83
CA SER A 123 -30.31 -2.13 -34.67
C SER A 123 -30.03 -1.98 -36.18
N ARG A 124 -29.32 -0.91 -36.57
CA ARG A 124 -28.88 -0.66 -37.95
C ARG A 124 -27.43 -1.10 -38.21
N GLY A 125 -26.76 -1.67 -37.21
CA GLY A 125 -25.38 -2.16 -37.33
C GLY A 125 -24.32 -1.06 -37.48
N VAL A 126 -24.64 0.19 -37.13
CA VAL A 126 -23.73 1.34 -37.22
C VAL A 126 -23.32 1.83 -35.84
N ALA A 127 -22.16 2.49 -35.72
CA ALA A 127 -21.79 3.13 -34.47
C ALA A 127 -22.67 4.37 -34.23
N ILE A 128 -22.91 4.71 -32.97
CA ILE A 128 -23.73 5.88 -32.62
C ILE A 128 -23.12 7.20 -33.12
N ALA A 129 -21.80 7.25 -33.28
CA ALA A 129 -21.11 8.40 -33.87
C ALA A 129 -21.48 8.60 -35.35
N ASP A 130 -21.78 7.51 -36.06
CA ASP A 130 -22.08 7.51 -37.49
C ASP A 130 -23.58 7.70 -37.76
N GLU A 131 -24.46 7.35 -36.80
CA GLU A 131 -25.90 7.61 -36.90
C GLU A 131 -26.22 9.12 -36.82
N GLY A 132 -25.42 9.89 -36.06
CA GLY A 132 -25.56 11.34 -35.93
C GLY A 132 -26.89 11.78 -35.28
N GLY A 133 -27.26 13.04 -35.52
CA GLY A 133 -28.55 13.59 -35.10
C GLY A 133 -28.70 13.85 -33.60
N TRP A 134 -29.93 14.14 -33.17
CA TRP A 134 -30.23 14.51 -31.79
C TRP A 134 -29.97 13.39 -30.77
N LEU A 135 -30.06 12.12 -31.19
CA LEU A 135 -29.75 10.96 -30.34
C LEU A 135 -28.28 10.93 -29.96
N PHE A 136 -27.38 11.21 -30.91
CA PHE A 136 -25.96 11.34 -30.66
C PHE A 136 -25.65 12.52 -29.71
N ALA A 137 -26.31 13.67 -29.89
CA ALA A 137 -26.18 14.80 -28.95
C ALA A 137 -26.62 14.41 -27.52
N ALA A 138 -27.78 13.77 -27.39
CA ALA A 138 -28.28 13.29 -26.10
C ALA A 138 -27.32 12.29 -25.44
N TYR A 139 -26.70 11.41 -26.25
CA TYR A 139 -25.69 10.46 -25.79
C TYR A 139 -24.44 11.17 -25.28
N CYS A 140 -23.88 12.11 -26.05
CA CYS A 140 -22.71 12.89 -25.64
C CYS A 140 -22.96 13.68 -24.35
N ILE A 141 -24.13 14.34 -24.23
CA ILE A 141 -24.50 15.10 -23.03
C ILE A 141 -24.65 14.15 -21.82
N THR A 142 -25.36 13.04 -21.98
CA THR A 142 -25.56 12.05 -20.91
C THR A 142 -24.23 11.48 -20.41
N TYR A 143 -23.29 11.25 -21.31
CA TYR A 143 -21.94 10.80 -20.98
C TYR A 143 -21.09 11.89 -20.30
N ALA A 144 -21.10 13.11 -20.84
CA ALA A 144 -20.23 14.18 -20.40
C ALA A 144 -20.62 14.75 -19.03
N VAL A 145 -21.92 14.85 -18.72
CA VAL A 145 -22.41 15.52 -17.50
C VAL A 145 -21.82 14.93 -16.19
N PRO A 146 -21.85 13.59 -15.95
CA PRO A 146 -21.25 13.02 -14.74
C PRO A 146 -19.74 13.25 -14.63
N ILE A 147 -19.03 13.20 -15.76
CA ILE A 147 -17.56 13.37 -15.81
C ILE A 147 -17.20 14.83 -15.56
N LEU A 148 -17.91 15.75 -16.21
CA LEU A 148 -17.79 17.20 -15.99
C LEU A 148 -18.05 17.54 -14.52
N ALA A 149 -19.06 16.94 -13.89
CA ALA A 149 -19.35 17.15 -12.47
C ALA A 149 -18.17 16.73 -11.56
N VAL A 150 -17.52 15.58 -11.83
CA VAL A 150 -16.29 15.18 -11.12
C VAL A 150 -15.17 16.19 -11.35
N ALA A 151 -14.95 16.58 -12.61
CA ALA A 151 -13.84 17.45 -12.99
C ALA A 151 -13.98 18.83 -12.32
N VAL A 152 -15.18 19.41 -12.33
CA VAL A 152 -15.49 20.68 -11.65
C VAL A 152 -15.34 20.55 -10.13
N LEU A 153 -15.83 19.46 -9.53
CA LEU A 153 -15.70 19.23 -8.08
C LEU A 153 -14.22 19.09 -7.68
N ASN A 154 -13.45 18.32 -8.44
CA ASN A 154 -12.02 18.12 -8.21
C ASN A 154 -11.22 19.43 -8.41
N LEU A 155 -11.56 20.21 -9.43
CA LEU A 155 -11.00 21.54 -9.66
C LEU A 155 -11.28 22.46 -8.48
N TRP A 156 -12.52 22.52 -8.02
CA TRP A 156 -12.92 23.35 -6.89
C TRP A 156 -12.18 22.97 -5.59
N ILE A 157 -12.11 21.68 -5.27
CA ILE A 157 -11.37 21.18 -4.09
C ILE A 157 -9.89 21.52 -4.20
N SER A 158 -9.29 21.30 -5.37
CA SER A 158 -7.86 21.53 -5.59
C SER A 158 -7.51 23.01 -5.57
N LEU A 159 -8.38 23.89 -6.10
CA LEU A 159 -8.23 25.35 -6.01
C LEU A 159 -8.33 25.85 -4.57
N LYS A 160 -9.21 25.26 -3.75
CA LYS A 160 -9.28 25.58 -2.32
C LYS A 160 -8.02 25.12 -1.60
N ALA A 161 -7.56 23.90 -1.87
CA ALA A 161 -6.39 23.31 -1.22
C ALA A 161 -5.07 24.00 -1.58
N VAL A 162 -4.88 24.39 -2.85
CA VAL A 162 -3.64 25.05 -3.31
C VAL A 162 -3.45 26.43 -2.67
N ARG A 163 -4.54 27.12 -2.31
CA ARG A 163 -4.50 28.43 -1.64
C ARG A 163 -3.94 28.33 -0.22
N SER A 164 -4.17 27.20 0.46
CA SER A 164 -3.64 26.91 1.79
C SER A 164 -2.34 26.10 1.78
N ALA A 165 -1.90 25.61 0.61
CA ALA A 165 -0.76 24.74 0.50
C ALA A 165 0.56 25.50 0.67
N THR A 166 1.50 24.88 1.40
CA THR A 166 2.86 25.43 1.55
C THR A 166 3.61 25.41 0.21
N PRO A 167 4.49 26.40 -0.07
CA PRO A 167 5.31 26.38 -1.28
C PRO A 167 6.20 25.12 -1.28
N GLY A 168 6.09 24.28 -2.31
CA GLY A 168 6.90 23.06 -2.39
C GLY A 168 6.28 21.94 -3.23
N HIS A 169 6.52 20.68 -2.81
CA HIS A 169 6.01 19.49 -3.49
C HIS A 169 4.48 19.43 -3.45
N GLU A 170 3.86 19.74 -2.31
CA GLU A 170 2.40 19.72 -2.13
C GLU A 170 1.69 20.67 -3.10
N ARG A 171 2.16 21.93 -3.20
CA ARG A 171 1.62 22.90 -4.16
C ARG A 171 1.76 22.45 -5.62
N ARG A 172 2.87 21.79 -5.99
CA ARG A 172 3.06 21.23 -7.34
C ARG A 172 2.06 20.11 -7.65
N VAL A 173 1.78 19.24 -6.68
CA VAL A 173 0.76 18.18 -6.84
C VAL A 173 -0.62 18.80 -7.07
N PHE A 174 -1.02 19.79 -6.26
CA PHE A 174 -2.30 20.47 -6.47
C PHE A 174 -2.39 21.20 -7.82
N LEU A 175 -1.31 21.85 -8.26
CA LEU A 175 -1.26 22.48 -9.59
C LEU A 175 -1.41 21.46 -10.72
N ALA A 176 -0.76 20.29 -10.62
CA ALA A 176 -0.92 19.21 -11.59
C ALA A 176 -2.37 18.68 -11.64
N VAL A 177 -3.00 18.51 -10.47
CA VAL A 177 -4.41 18.09 -10.38
C VAL A 177 -5.36 19.16 -10.96
N ILE A 178 -5.08 20.44 -10.74
CA ILE A 178 -5.82 21.56 -11.35
C ILE A 178 -5.71 21.51 -12.88
N ALA A 179 -4.49 21.37 -13.41
CA ALA A 179 -4.26 21.28 -14.85
C ALA A 179 -5.00 20.08 -15.48
N LEU A 180 -4.94 18.91 -14.83
CA LEU A 180 -5.67 17.72 -15.26
C LEU A 180 -7.19 17.96 -15.23
N SER A 181 -7.70 18.62 -14.19
CA SER A 181 -9.14 18.90 -14.08
C SER A 181 -9.62 19.91 -15.13
N LEU A 182 -8.81 20.91 -15.45
CA LEU A 182 -9.12 21.87 -16.53
C LEU A 182 -9.12 21.18 -17.90
N PHE A 183 -8.15 20.29 -18.14
CA PHE A 183 -8.11 19.46 -19.34
C PHE A 183 -9.39 18.61 -19.48
N GLU A 184 -9.81 17.94 -18.41
CA GLU A 184 -11.05 17.14 -18.40
C GLU A 184 -12.32 17.99 -18.61
N VAL A 185 -12.39 19.18 -18.01
CA VAL A 185 -13.50 20.13 -18.26
C VAL A 185 -13.55 20.52 -19.73
N PHE A 186 -12.40 20.81 -20.32
CA PHE A 186 -12.30 21.16 -21.74
C PHE A 186 -12.69 19.97 -22.63
N ASP A 187 -12.16 18.78 -22.38
CA ASP A 187 -12.45 17.56 -23.14
C ASP A 187 -13.95 17.23 -23.13
N MET A 188 -14.60 17.25 -21.95
CA MET A 188 -16.04 17.02 -21.86
C MET A 188 -16.85 18.14 -22.53
N GLY A 189 -16.37 19.38 -22.47
CA GLY A 189 -16.94 20.51 -23.21
C GLY A 189 -16.94 20.27 -24.71
N VAL A 190 -15.83 19.77 -25.26
CA VAL A 190 -15.71 19.43 -26.68
C VAL A 190 -16.63 18.26 -27.03
N VAL A 191 -16.71 17.21 -26.21
CA VAL A 191 -17.64 16.09 -26.43
C VAL A 191 -19.09 16.58 -26.54
N MET A 192 -19.51 17.50 -25.65
CA MET A 192 -20.86 18.08 -25.69
C MET A 192 -21.07 18.94 -26.94
N THR A 193 -20.13 19.80 -27.31
CA THR A 193 -20.28 20.66 -28.49
C THR A 193 -20.28 19.83 -29.78
N THR A 194 -19.41 18.82 -29.91
CA THR A 194 -19.42 17.88 -31.04
C THR A 194 -20.78 17.18 -31.17
N GLY A 195 -21.35 16.71 -30.05
CA GLY A 195 -22.68 16.11 -30.04
C GLY A 195 -23.75 17.05 -30.59
N VAL A 196 -23.80 18.29 -30.08
CA VAL A 196 -24.80 19.30 -30.48
C VAL A 196 -24.61 19.74 -31.94
N VAL A 197 -23.37 19.97 -32.37
CA VAL A 197 -23.07 20.39 -33.74
C VAL A 197 -23.46 19.29 -34.74
N ASN A 198 -23.20 18.01 -34.43
CA ASN A 198 -23.64 16.89 -35.26
C ASN A 198 -25.15 16.67 -35.27
N ALA A 199 -25.88 17.21 -34.30
CA ALA A 199 -27.34 17.19 -34.35
C ALA A 199 -27.92 18.25 -35.31
N VAL A 200 -27.12 19.27 -35.67
CA VAL A 200 -27.54 20.41 -36.49
C VAL A 200 -26.92 20.38 -37.89
N SER A 201 -25.77 19.73 -38.07
CA SER A 201 -25.01 19.70 -39.32
C SER A 201 -24.77 18.26 -39.79
N GLU A 202 -25.12 17.96 -41.04
CA GLU A 202 -25.08 16.59 -41.62
C GLU A 202 -23.67 16.11 -42.00
N ASP A 203 -22.67 16.99 -42.12
CA ASP A 203 -21.30 16.63 -42.50
C ASP A 203 -20.27 17.25 -41.54
N ASN A 204 -19.55 16.44 -40.75
CA ASN A 204 -18.46 16.94 -39.90
C ASN A 204 -17.28 15.98 -39.70
N ALA A 205 -16.12 16.40 -40.21
CA ALA A 205 -14.81 15.80 -39.99
C ALA A 205 -14.32 15.81 -38.52
N LEU A 206 -14.96 16.60 -37.65
CA LEU A 206 -14.64 16.66 -36.22
C LEU A 206 -14.96 15.37 -35.47
N THR A 207 -15.95 14.60 -35.94
CA THR A 207 -16.43 13.37 -35.28
C THR A 207 -15.42 12.23 -35.41
N GLU A 208 -14.84 12.07 -36.60
CA GLU A 208 -13.88 11.00 -36.92
C GLU A 208 -12.54 11.21 -36.17
N SER A 209 -12.07 12.46 -36.09
CA SER A 209 -10.85 12.82 -35.35
C SER A 209 -10.98 12.65 -33.82
N HIS A 210 -12.17 12.90 -33.27
CA HIS A 210 -12.42 12.76 -31.82
C HIS A 210 -12.61 11.31 -31.36
N SER A 211 -13.27 10.48 -32.17
CA SER A 211 -13.46 9.05 -31.91
C SER A 211 -12.12 8.35 -31.61
N ASP A 212 -11.13 8.61 -32.45
CA ASP A 212 -9.83 7.94 -32.40
C ASP A 212 -8.92 8.50 -31.28
N SER A 213 -9.00 9.80 -31.03
CA SER A 213 -8.23 10.46 -29.96
C SER A 213 -8.75 10.11 -28.56
N GLY A 214 -10.07 9.92 -28.41
CA GLY A 214 -10.71 9.68 -27.12
C GLY A 214 -10.27 8.37 -26.44
N ALA A 215 -10.02 7.31 -27.21
CA ALA A 215 -9.53 6.04 -26.67
C ALA A 215 -8.10 6.17 -26.11
N PHE A 216 -7.24 6.89 -26.82
CA PHE A 216 -5.87 7.13 -26.37
C PHE A 216 -5.81 8.01 -25.11
N ILE A 217 -6.57 9.12 -25.12
CA ILE A 217 -6.69 10.02 -23.95
C ILE A 217 -7.17 9.24 -22.73
N ARG A 218 -8.20 8.39 -22.88
CA ARG A 218 -8.71 7.54 -21.80
C ARG A 218 -7.63 6.63 -21.21
N VAL A 219 -6.85 5.95 -22.05
CA VAL A 219 -5.74 5.09 -21.59
C VAL A 219 -4.74 5.90 -20.77
N LEU A 220 -4.36 7.10 -21.24
CA LEU A 220 -3.41 7.96 -20.53
C LEU A 220 -3.96 8.45 -19.18
N VAL A 221 -5.19 8.96 -19.15
CA VAL A 221 -5.83 9.49 -17.94
C VAL A 221 -6.00 8.38 -16.89
N VAL A 222 -6.51 7.21 -17.29
CA VAL A 222 -6.68 6.08 -16.37
C VAL A 222 -5.32 5.57 -15.87
N SER A 223 -4.30 5.53 -16.72
CA SER A 223 -2.94 5.15 -16.33
C SER A 223 -2.33 6.13 -15.33
N ALA A 224 -2.50 7.44 -15.56
CA ALA A 224 -2.05 8.47 -14.63
C ALA A 224 -2.77 8.34 -13.28
N GLY A 225 -4.09 8.14 -13.29
CA GLY A 225 -4.89 7.89 -12.09
C GLY A 225 -4.42 6.64 -11.32
N ALA A 226 -4.13 5.55 -12.03
CA ALA A 226 -3.58 4.34 -11.43
C ALA A 226 -2.23 4.61 -10.77
N ILE A 227 -1.29 5.28 -11.45
CA ILE A 227 0.03 5.62 -10.91
C ILE A 227 -0.10 6.49 -9.64
N ILE A 228 -0.94 7.52 -9.66
CA ILE A 228 -1.19 8.38 -8.49
C ILE A 228 -1.73 7.55 -7.33
N SER A 229 -2.65 6.62 -7.61
CA SER A 229 -3.25 5.73 -6.61
C SER A 229 -2.29 4.66 -6.07
N ALA A 230 -1.13 4.44 -6.67
CA ALA A 230 -0.16 3.44 -6.23
C ALA A 230 0.53 3.81 -4.90
N GLY A 231 0.51 5.09 -4.50
CA GLY A 231 1.19 5.59 -3.30
C GLY A 231 0.91 4.79 -2.00
N PRO A 232 -0.36 4.62 -1.58
CA PRO A 232 -0.71 3.81 -0.42
C PRO A 232 -0.21 2.36 -0.50
N VAL A 233 -0.26 1.76 -1.69
CA VAL A 233 0.23 0.39 -1.92
C VAL A 233 1.73 0.31 -1.72
N ILE A 234 2.49 1.21 -2.33
CA ILE A 234 3.95 1.28 -2.17
C ILE A 234 4.31 1.44 -0.69
N ARG A 235 3.58 2.28 0.06
CA ARG A 235 3.78 2.43 1.51
C ARG A 235 3.54 1.14 2.28
N VAL A 236 2.43 0.43 2.01
CA VAL A 236 2.11 -0.83 2.69
C VAL A 236 3.13 -1.92 2.35
N LEU A 237 3.51 -2.07 1.07
CA LEU A 237 4.54 -3.03 0.66
C LEU A 237 5.90 -2.68 1.27
N GLY A 238 6.30 -1.41 1.21
CA GLY A 238 7.55 -0.93 1.77
C GLY A 238 7.65 -1.20 3.27
N HIS A 239 6.57 -0.95 4.02
CA HIS A 239 6.52 -1.25 5.44
C HIS A 239 6.62 -2.76 5.71
N ARG A 240 5.86 -3.60 4.97
CA ARG A 240 5.94 -5.06 5.08
C ARG A 240 7.35 -5.59 4.76
N TRP A 241 7.99 -5.05 3.73
CA TRP A 241 9.34 -5.45 3.33
C TRP A 241 10.38 -5.07 4.40
N ARG A 242 10.30 -3.83 4.92
CA ARG A 242 11.15 -3.36 6.02
C ARG A 242 10.98 -4.24 7.26
N SER A 243 9.75 -4.52 7.68
CA SER A 243 9.49 -5.40 8.84
C SER A 243 10.03 -6.82 8.62
N ARG A 244 9.86 -7.41 7.43
CA ARG A 244 10.44 -8.73 7.11
C ARG A 244 11.96 -8.73 7.18
N ARG A 245 12.61 -7.65 6.72
CA ARG A 245 14.06 -7.50 6.79
C ARG A 245 14.53 -7.43 8.24
N VAL A 246 13.84 -6.66 9.09
CA VAL A 246 14.14 -6.59 10.54
C VAL A 246 13.94 -7.94 11.21
N ILE A 247 12.83 -8.65 10.95
CA ILE A 247 12.60 -10.00 11.48
C ILE A 247 13.77 -10.94 11.14
N ARG A 248 14.22 -10.95 9.87
CA ARG A 248 15.35 -11.80 9.45
C ARG A 248 16.64 -11.47 10.20
N ARG A 249 16.89 -10.18 10.47
CA ARG A 249 18.05 -9.72 11.25
C ARG A 249 17.96 -10.13 12.71
N LEU A 250 16.78 -10.00 13.33
CA LEU A 250 16.58 -10.38 14.74
C LEU A 250 16.56 -11.90 14.95
N GLN A 251 16.36 -12.70 13.89
CA GLN A 251 16.11 -14.15 14.00
C GLN A 251 17.24 -14.96 14.65
N PRO A 252 18.52 -14.73 14.38
CA PRO A 252 19.61 -15.39 15.09
C PRO A 252 19.58 -15.06 16.59
N MET A 253 19.50 -13.78 16.92
CA MET A 253 19.46 -13.29 18.31
C MET A 253 18.27 -13.85 19.09
N TRP A 254 17.07 -13.79 18.51
CA TRP A 254 15.86 -14.37 19.10
C TRP A 254 16.06 -15.85 19.41
N ARG A 255 16.53 -16.66 18.45
CA ARG A 255 16.74 -18.10 18.65
C ARG A 255 17.70 -18.41 19.79
N THR A 256 18.81 -17.69 19.88
CA THR A 256 19.79 -17.90 20.95
C THR A 256 19.21 -17.53 22.32
N LEU A 257 18.59 -16.35 22.43
CA LEU A 257 18.03 -15.85 23.69
C LEU A 257 16.87 -16.72 24.17
N THR A 258 15.91 -17.04 23.29
CA THR A 258 14.77 -17.90 23.66
C THR A 258 15.15 -19.37 23.83
N GLY A 259 16.28 -19.80 23.24
CA GLY A 259 16.83 -21.13 23.49
C GLY A 259 17.35 -21.28 24.92
N ALA A 260 17.95 -20.22 25.48
CA ALA A 260 18.38 -20.19 26.87
C ALA A 260 17.21 -19.92 27.84
N VAL A 261 16.14 -19.25 27.37
CA VAL A 261 14.96 -18.88 28.16
C VAL A 261 13.69 -19.31 27.44
N PRO A 262 13.33 -20.61 27.44
CA PRO A 262 12.15 -21.07 26.73
C PRO A 262 10.84 -20.54 27.34
N GLU A 263 10.84 -20.16 28.62
CA GLU A 263 9.64 -19.70 29.33
C GLU A 263 9.04 -18.39 28.76
N VAL A 264 9.82 -17.57 28.04
CA VAL A 264 9.32 -16.32 27.45
C VAL A 264 8.64 -16.53 26.10
N VAL A 265 8.77 -17.71 25.50
CA VAL A 265 8.19 -17.97 24.18
C VAL A 265 6.69 -18.17 24.32
N LEU A 266 5.91 -17.25 23.74
CA LEU A 266 4.47 -17.35 23.77
C LEU A 266 4.02 -18.51 22.85
N GLU A 267 3.47 -19.58 23.40
CA GLU A 267 2.94 -20.68 22.60
C GLU A 267 1.65 -20.26 21.89
N LEU A 268 1.76 -19.92 20.61
CA LEU A 268 0.60 -19.67 19.77
C LEU A 268 0.09 -20.97 19.15
N ARG A 269 -1.24 -21.12 19.17
CA ARG A 269 -1.93 -22.16 18.42
C ARG A 269 -1.56 -22.08 16.93
N PRO A 270 -1.49 -23.20 16.20
CA PRO A 270 -1.09 -23.19 14.79
C PRO A 270 -1.94 -22.27 13.90
N ALA A 271 -3.24 -22.13 14.21
CA ALA A 271 -4.14 -21.22 13.52
C ALA A 271 -3.74 -19.75 13.72
N ASP A 272 -3.51 -19.34 14.97
CA ASP A 272 -3.14 -17.95 15.32
C ASP A 272 -1.76 -17.59 14.76
N ARG A 273 -0.84 -18.56 14.71
CA ARG A 273 0.50 -18.37 14.11
C ARG A 273 0.42 -18.06 12.61
N ARG A 274 -0.51 -18.69 11.88
CA ARG A 274 -0.73 -18.43 10.44
C ARG A 274 -1.47 -17.11 10.20
N ALA A 275 -2.34 -16.73 11.12
CA ALA A 275 -3.10 -15.47 11.05
C ALA A 275 -2.26 -14.24 11.42
N LEU A 276 -1.12 -14.41 12.08
CA LEU A 276 -0.29 -13.30 12.54
C LEU A 276 0.26 -12.46 11.38
N SER A 277 -0.05 -11.16 11.42
CA SER A 277 0.54 -10.20 10.48
C SER A 277 2.06 -10.10 10.64
N VAL A 278 2.76 -9.65 9.59
CA VAL A 278 4.22 -9.42 9.66
C VAL A 278 4.58 -8.45 10.79
N ARG A 279 3.76 -7.43 11.03
CA ARG A 279 3.96 -6.48 12.12
C ARG A 279 3.77 -7.16 13.48
N GLY A 280 2.68 -7.91 13.66
CA GLY A 280 2.45 -8.66 14.89
C GLY A 280 3.56 -9.67 15.20
N ARG A 281 4.15 -10.28 14.16
CA ARG A 281 5.34 -11.14 14.33
C ARG A 281 6.56 -10.37 14.82
N LEU A 282 6.81 -9.19 14.28
CA LEU A 282 7.93 -8.34 14.69
C LEU A 282 7.75 -7.83 16.12
N ASP A 283 6.54 -7.38 16.48
CA ASP A 283 6.20 -6.89 17.81
C ASP A 283 6.38 -8.02 18.83
N ARG A 284 5.80 -9.19 18.56
CA ARG A 284 5.96 -10.38 19.41
C ARG A 284 7.43 -10.75 19.61
N MET A 285 8.19 -10.86 18.53
CA MET A 285 9.60 -11.22 18.57
C MET A 285 10.42 -10.21 19.38
N SER A 286 10.08 -8.92 19.29
CA SER A 286 10.74 -7.85 20.05
C SER A 286 10.43 -7.94 21.54
N VAL A 287 9.19 -8.28 21.91
CA VAL A 287 8.79 -8.53 23.31
C VAL A 287 9.52 -9.76 23.86
N GLU A 288 9.51 -10.88 23.14
CA GLU A 288 10.19 -12.12 23.59
C GLU A 288 11.71 -11.92 23.75
N ILE A 289 12.35 -11.14 22.87
CA ILE A 289 13.77 -10.76 23.02
C ILE A 289 13.97 -9.94 24.30
N ARG A 290 13.13 -8.94 24.54
CA ARG A 290 13.25 -8.05 25.69
C ARG A 290 13.05 -8.80 27.00
N ASP A 291 12.06 -9.67 27.05
CA ASP A 291 11.79 -10.51 28.22
C ASP A 291 12.93 -11.50 28.46
N ALA A 292 13.47 -12.11 27.41
CA ALA A 292 14.65 -12.97 27.54
C ALA A 292 15.86 -12.19 28.08
N ILE A 293 16.12 -10.98 27.57
CA ILE A 293 17.21 -10.12 28.05
C ILE A 293 17.03 -9.81 29.54
N MET A 294 15.83 -9.41 29.97
CA MET A 294 15.53 -9.10 31.37
C MET A 294 15.81 -10.30 32.30
N ILE A 295 15.50 -11.51 31.84
CA ILE A 295 15.73 -12.73 32.62
C ILE A 295 17.20 -13.21 32.54
N LEU A 296 17.92 -12.89 31.46
CA LEU A 296 19.35 -13.22 31.32
C LEU A 296 20.26 -12.24 32.04
N ASP A 297 19.82 -11.00 32.25
CA ASP A 297 20.59 -9.95 32.94
C ASP A 297 21.07 -10.41 34.33
N ARG A 298 20.25 -11.16 35.06
CA ARG A 298 20.61 -11.76 36.38
C ARG A 298 21.71 -12.83 36.33
N HIS A 299 22.09 -13.28 35.14
CA HIS A 299 23.18 -14.25 34.91
C HIS A 299 24.42 -13.57 34.33
N VAL A 300 24.43 -12.25 34.18
CA VAL A 300 25.62 -11.49 33.78
C VAL A 300 26.51 -11.34 35.02
N VAL A 301 27.64 -12.05 35.04
CA VAL A 301 28.53 -12.13 36.23
C VAL A 301 29.61 -11.04 36.21
N PHE A 302 29.73 -10.24 35.15
CA PHE A 302 30.90 -9.38 34.93
C PHE A 302 30.58 -8.08 34.16
N GLU A 303 31.24 -6.99 34.55
CA GLU A 303 31.24 -5.73 33.80
C GLU A 303 32.30 -5.80 32.68
N LEU A 304 31.91 -6.30 31.51
CA LEU A 304 32.79 -6.29 30.33
C LEU A 304 32.81 -4.88 29.71
N GLY A 305 33.31 -3.82 30.35
CA GLY A 305 33.30 -2.48 29.73
C GLY A 305 33.61 -1.31 30.67
N ASP A 306 34.12 -0.23 30.07
CA ASP A 306 34.53 1.01 30.74
C ASP A 306 33.41 1.66 31.57
N HIS A 307 33.79 2.30 32.67
CA HIS A 307 32.90 3.03 33.60
C HIS A 307 32.17 4.24 32.98
N THR A 308 32.29 4.47 31.67
CA THR A 308 31.77 5.62 30.92
C THR A 308 30.33 5.45 30.42
N GLY A 309 29.70 4.29 30.63
CA GLY A 309 28.24 4.17 30.64
C GLY A 309 27.54 3.82 29.32
N ILE A 310 28.24 3.64 28.19
CA ILE A 310 27.65 3.07 26.96
C ILE A 310 28.59 2.00 26.41
N ALA A 311 28.23 0.72 26.59
CA ALA A 311 29.00 -0.39 26.05
C ALA A 311 28.80 -0.50 24.52
N PRO A 312 29.87 -0.75 23.73
CA PRO A 312 29.74 -1.02 22.30
C PRO A 312 28.77 -2.19 22.02
N PRO A 313 27.99 -2.17 20.92
CA PRO A 313 27.00 -3.21 20.63
C PRO A 313 27.55 -4.65 20.62
N VAL A 314 28.78 -4.83 20.14
CA VAL A 314 29.49 -6.13 20.13
C VAL A 314 29.72 -6.64 21.56
N VAL A 315 30.07 -5.74 22.48
CA VAL A 315 30.31 -6.05 23.89
C VAL A 315 29.00 -6.45 24.57
N THR A 316 27.93 -5.70 24.31
CA THR A 316 26.57 -6.01 24.77
C THR A 316 26.12 -7.38 24.26
N ALA A 317 26.34 -7.70 22.99
CA ALA A 317 26.02 -9.00 22.41
C ALA A 317 26.82 -10.14 23.06
N ALA A 318 28.13 -9.97 23.24
CA ALA A 318 28.97 -10.99 23.89
C ALA A 318 28.57 -11.25 25.35
N ARG A 319 28.24 -10.19 26.10
CA ARG A 319 27.72 -10.32 27.47
C ARG A 319 26.44 -11.15 27.51
N LEU A 320 25.49 -10.91 26.59
CA LEU A 320 24.26 -11.70 26.49
C LEU A 320 24.53 -13.17 26.12
N HIS A 321 25.45 -13.44 25.20
CA HIS A 321 25.86 -14.82 24.89
C HIS A 321 26.46 -15.54 26.10
N LEU A 322 27.31 -14.87 26.87
CA LEU A 322 27.88 -15.42 28.09
C LEU A 322 26.79 -15.67 29.16
N ALA A 323 25.81 -14.78 29.29
CA ALA A 323 24.66 -15.01 30.18
C ALA A 323 23.83 -16.23 29.74
N CYS A 324 23.62 -16.42 28.43
CA CYS A 324 22.99 -17.63 27.89
C CYS A 324 23.77 -18.90 28.25
N LEU A 325 25.09 -18.88 28.10
CA LEU A 325 25.98 -20.01 28.44
C LEU A 325 25.98 -20.30 29.94
N ALA A 326 26.06 -19.26 30.78
CA ALA A 326 26.03 -19.41 32.24
C ALA A 326 24.72 -20.06 32.69
N ARG A 327 23.59 -19.58 32.16
CA ARG A 327 22.26 -20.14 32.45
C ARG A 327 22.12 -21.59 31.97
N SER A 328 22.55 -21.91 30.74
CA SER A 328 22.45 -23.27 30.22
C SER A 328 23.34 -24.26 30.98
N ALA A 329 24.46 -23.78 31.54
CA ALA A 329 25.32 -24.54 32.44
C ALA A 329 24.79 -24.67 33.89
N GLY A 330 23.62 -24.09 34.20
CA GLY A 330 22.98 -24.21 35.52
C GLY A 330 23.56 -23.30 36.61
N HIS A 331 24.32 -22.25 36.24
CA HIS A 331 24.83 -21.29 37.21
C HIS A 331 23.66 -20.56 37.90
N ARG A 332 23.79 -20.36 39.21
CA ARG A 332 22.79 -19.60 39.97
C ARG A 332 22.78 -18.14 39.51
N ALA A 333 21.58 -17.59 39.37
CA ALA A 333 21.41 -16.16 39.19
C ALA A 333 22.08 -15.43 40.36
N HIS A 334 22.93 -14.45 40.05
CA HIS A 334 23.51 -13.59 41.08
C HIS A 334 22.37 -12.65 41.50
N GLY A 335 21.98 -12.71 42.78
CA GLY A 335 20.83 -11.97 43.30
C GLY A 335 20.90 -10.48 42.95
N THR A 336 19.73 -9.82 42.92
CA THR A 336 19.53 -8.40 42.56
C THR A 336 20.54 -7.47 43.23
N GLY A 337 21.64 -7.16 42.55
CA GLY A 337 22.74 -6.35 43.07
C GLY A 337 23.03 -5.17 42.16
N GLY A 338 22.30 -4.08 42.34
CA GLY A 338 22.74 -2.69 42.08
C GLY A 338 22.94 -2.21 40.63
N THR A 339 23.18 -3.08 39.64
CA THR A 339 23.43 -2.70 38.24
C THR A 339 22.22 -2.92 37.32
N THR A 340 21.14 -3.48 37.87
CA THR A 340 19.97 -4.11 37.23
C THR A 340 19.02 -3.22 36.43
N HIS A 341 19.33 -1.94 36.22
CA HIS A 341 18.44 -1.06 35.44
C HIS A 341 19.03 -0.53 34.14
N ARG A 342 20.37 -0.57 33.96
CA ARG A 342 21.04 0.09 32.83
C ARG A 342 20.81 -0.62 31.49
N PHE A 343 20.81 -1.95 31.49
CA PHE A 343 20.71 -2.75 30.25
C PHE A 343 19.30 -2.72 29.65
N ALA A 344 18.27 -2.75 30.50
CA ALA A 344 16.87 -2.65 30.09
C ALA A 344 16.51 -1.23 29.60
N THR A 345 17.17 -0.19 30.12
CA THR A 345 16.97 1.20 29.65
C THR A 345 17.75 1.52 28.38
N ASP A 346 18.97 0.98 28.20
CA ASP A 346 19.84 1.30 27.04
C ASP A 346 19.46 0.55 25.75
N VAL A 347 18.74 -0.57 25.85
CA VAL A 347 18.29 -1.38 24.71
C VAL A 347 16.75 -1.25 24.50
N GLY A 348 16.11 -0.32 25.21
CA GLY A 348 14.72 -0.43 25.64
C GLY A 348 13.66 0.36 24.87
N GLY A 349 14.00 1.21 23.91
CA GLY A 349 13.01 2.10 23.31
C GLY A 349 12.38 1.54 22.05
N GLU A 350 13.22 1.32 21.04
CA GLU A 350 12.74 1.26 19.66
C GLU A 350 13.26 0.03 18.91
N PRO A 351 12.44 -0.59 18.01
CA PRO A 351 12.81 -1.82 17.29
C PRO A 351 14.12 -1.76 16.49
N TRP A 352 14.62 -0.56 16.20
CA TRP A 352 15.88 -0.37 15.50
C TRP A 352 17.11 -0.48 16.41
N GLU A 353 16.97 -0.31 17.72
CA GLU A 353 18.06 -0.55 18.69
C GLU A 353 18.37 -2.05 18.76
N LEU A 354 17.33 -2.88 18.84
CA LEU A 354 17.46 -4.34 18.72
C LEU A 354 18.04 -4.76 17.38
N ALA A 355 17.66 -4.08 16.29
CA ALA A 355 18.23 -4.36 14.98
C ALA A 355 19.72 -4.01 14.90
N ARG A 356 20.16 -2.93 15.55
CA ARG A 356 21.57 -2.54 15.65
C ARG A 356 22.38 -3.54 16.46
N LEU A 357 21.83 -4.02 17.58
CA LEU A 357 22.45 -5.09 18.37
C LEU A 357 22.56 -6.40 17.55
N ALA A 358 21.50 -6.74 16.82
CA ALA A 358 21.47 -7.94 15.99
C ALA A 358 22.48 -7.90 14.83
N ASP A 359 22.79 -6.71 14.30
CA ASP A 359 23.82 -6.54 13.26
C ASP A 359 25.23 -6.95 13.78
N HIS A 360 25.45 -6.96 15.10
CA HIS A 360 26.70 -7.37 15.75
C HIS A 360 26.61 -8.71 16.51
N TRP A 361 25.51 -9.46 16.34
CA TRP A 361 25.24 -10.66 17.14
C TRP A 361 26.30 -11.75 16.97
N ASN A 362 26.71 -12.04 15.73
CA ASN A 362 27.69 -13.08 15.43
C ASN A 362 29.09 -12.74 15.97
N ASP A 363 29.49 -11.46 15.91
CA ASP A 363 30.76 -11.01 16.46
C ASP A 363 30.77 -11.18 17.99
N GLY A 364 29.63 -10.86 18.62
CA GLY A 364 29.40 -11.09 20.05
C GLY A 364 29.49 -12.57 20.43
N GLU A 365 28.92 -13.46 19.61
CA GLU A 365 29.00 -14.91 19.80
C GLU A 365 30.45 -15.41 19.79
N GLN A 366 31.24 -14.99 18.80
CA GLN A 366 32.65 -15.39 18.69
C GLN A 366 33.46 -14.90 19.87
N MET A 367 33.25 -13.64 20.29
CA MET A 367 33.93 -13.07 21.44
C MET A 367 33.54 -13.79 22.74
N ALA A 368 32.25 -14.07 22.94
CA ALA A 368 31.75 -14.84 24.08
C ALA A 368 32.33 -16.25 24.12
N ALA A 369 32.37 -16.95 22.98
CA ALA A 369 32.94 -18.29 22.89
C ALA A 369 34.44 -18.30 23.24
N ALA A 370 35.20 -17.31 22.76
CA ALA A 370 36.62 -17.16 23.09
C ALA A 370 36.83 -16.88 24.59
N LEU A 371 35.99 -16.04 25.21
CA LEU A 371 36.05 -15.74 26.64
C LEU A 371 35.66 -16.94 27.50
N TRP A 372 34.60 -17.66 27.11
CA TRP A 372 34.15 -18.86 27.80
C TRP A 372 35.20 -19.99 27.74
N ALA A 373 35.82 -20.20 26.58
CA ALA A 373 36.85 -21.21 26.39
C ALA A 373 38.10 -20.99 27.25
N ARG A 374 38.42 -19.73 27.57
CA ARG A 374 39.54 -19.38 28.48
C ARG A 374 39.31 -19.80 29.93
N ARG A 375 38.13 -20.35 30.28
CA ARG A 375 37.78 -20.88 31.62
C ARG A 375 38.25 -19.98 32.76
N LEU A 376 38.08 -18.65 32.65
CA LEU A 376 38.40 -17.78 33.78
C LEU A 376 37.56 -18.25 34.99
N PRO A 377 38.12 -18.31 36.21
CA PRO A 377 37.45 -18.82 37.40
C PRO A 377 36.06 -18.20 37.65
N GLN A 378 35.87 -16.96 37.20
CA GLN A 378 34.60 -16.23 37.17
C GLN A 378 33.50 -16.79 36.24
N PHE A 379 33.78 -17.83 35.44
CA PHE A 379 32.85 -18.48 34.50
C PHE A 379 32.50 -19.93 34.88
N GLY A 380 32.81 -20.37 36.11
CA GLY A 380 32.49 -21.72 36.58
C GLY A 380 33.37 -22.82 36.00
N GLY A 381 34.66 -22.52 35.78
CA GLY A 381 35.66 -23.59 35.70
C GLY A 381 35.63 -24.44 36.98
N PRO A 382 35.96 -25.74 36.92
CA PRO A 382 36.06 -26.56 38.13
C PRO A 382 36.92 -25.81 39.16
N GLU A 383 36.43 -25.68 40.40
CA GLU A 383 37.22 -25.12 41.50
C GLU A 383 38.59 -25.78 41.46
N ASP A 384 39.66 -24.98 41.29
CA ASP A 384 41.01 -25.50 41.36
C ASP A 384 41.17 -26.18 42.73
N PRO A 385 41.31 -27.52 42.79
CA PRO A 385 41.39 -28.23 44.07
C PRO A 385 42.63 -27.81 44.87
N SER A 386 43.61 -27.16 44.23
CA SER A 386 44.83 -26.67 44.85
C SER A 386 44.67 -25.35 45.61
N ALA A 387 43.54 -24.64 45.47
CA ALA A 387 43.27 -23.39 46.19
C ALA A 387 42.85 -23.60 47.66
N ARG A 388 42.64 -24.85 48.10
CA ARG A 388 42.48 -25.18 49.52
C ARG A 388 43.86 -25.38 50.15
N VAL A 389 44.53 -24.28 50.47
CA VAL A 389 45.61 -24.30 51.46
C VAL A 389 44.94 -24.47 52.84
N PRO A 390 45.13 -25.59 53.56
CA PRO A 390 44.66 -25.67 54.93
C PRO A 390 45.51 -24.73 55.78
N ALA A 391 44.84 -23.83 56.50
CA ALA A 391 45.44 -23.04 57.55
C ALA A 391 46.08 -23.98 58.57
N GLN A 392 47.38 -23.84 58.79
CA GLN A 392 48.10 -24.49 59.88
C GLN A 392 47.52 -24.02 61.22
N VAL A 393 47.19 -24.98 62.08
CA VAL A 393 47.15 -24.83 63.54
C VAL A 393 47.96 -25.98 64.12
#